data_AF-A0A0T7BPR1-F1
#
_entry.id   AF-A0A0T7BPR1-F1
#
_cell.length_a   1.000
_cell.length_b   1.000
_cell.length_c   1.000
_cell.angle_alpha   90.00
_cell.angle_beta   90.00
_cell.angle_gamma   90.00
#
_symmetry.space_group_name_H-M   'P 1'
#
loop_
_entity.id
_entity.type
_entity.pdbx_description
1 polymer ?
#
loop_
_entity_poly.entity_id
_entity_poly.type
_entity_poly.pdbx_seq_one_letter_code
_entity_poly.pdbx_strand_id
1 'polypeptide(L)'
;MKSLIVLFIPGVAFYLGLALLWNHPQFSWLHNISAYPWQFWAIAICGIVATIGGVVDWIYHRRGLRMIGKKERKYEFLALAGGVPLFIFMSAASLSTQPMQYLIPVIVVVLYMAVLICYDEFMFHRHCQPWETLMHRLLVFGNTLAWLAWVDWCFVSRGMHV
;
A
#
# COMPACT_ATOMS: atom_id res chain seq x y z
N MET A 1 10.02 15.28 -1.90
CA MET A 1 10.34 15.08 -0.47
C MET A 1 9.11 14.64 0.31
N LYS A 2 8.03 15.44 0.39
CA LYS A 2 6.81 15.01 1.13
C LYS A 2 6.18 13.71 0.59
N SER A 3 5.98 13.57 -0.72
CA SER A 3 5.43 12.35 -1.34
C SER A 3 6.29 11.11 -1.06
N LEU A 4 7.62 11.26 -1.19
CA LEU A 4 8.59 10.19 -0.92
C LEU A 4 8.52 9.70 0.53
N ILE A 5 8.38 10.60 1.51
CA ILE A 5 8.24 10.21 2.92
C ILE A 5 6.97 9.38 3.10
N VAL A 6 5.84 9.86 2.56
CA VAL A 6 4.55 9.17 2.67
C VAL A 6 4.59 7.78 2.01
N LEU A 7 5.33 7.61 0.91
CA LEU A 7 5.53 6.32 0.27
C LEU A 7 6.10 5.26 1.23
N PHE A 8 7.05 5.62 2.09
CA PHE A 8 7.70 4.69 3.00
C PHE A 8 6.90 4.41 4.28
N ILE A 9 5.95 5.28 4.66
CA ILE A 9 5.23 5.18 5.94
C ILE A 9 4.57 3.79 6.11
N PRO A 10 3.77 3.27 5.16
CA PRO A 10 3.10 1.98 5.34
C PRO A 10 4.09 0.82 5.46
N GLY A 11 5.16 0.80 4.67
CA GLY A 11 6.17 -0.27 4.70
C GLY A 11 6.92 -0.31 6.03
N VAL A 12 7.36 0.85 6.53
CA VAL A 12 8.03 0.96 7.83
C VAL A 12 7.06 0.61 8.95
N ALA A 13 5.83 1.13 8.92
CA ALA A 13 4.82 0.84 9.93
C ALA A 13 4.43 -0.64 9.96
N PHE A 14 4.38 -1.32 8.80
CA PHE A 14 4.12 -2.75 8.72
C PHE A 14 5.22 -3.56 9.40
N TYR A 15 6.48 -3.27 9.09
CA TYR A 15 7.62 -3.95 9.69
C TYR A 15 7.69 -3.73 11.22
N LEU A 16 7.48 -2.49 11.66
CA LEU A 16 7.40 -2.18 13.10
C LEU A 16 6.23 -2.90 13.76
N GLY A 17 5.07 -2.96 13.10
CA GLY A 17 3.91 -3.71 13.57
C GLY A 17 4.23 -5.19 13.77
N LEU A 18 4.90 -5.84 12.82
CA LEU A 18 5.34 -7.23 12.94
C LEU A 18 6.32 -7.41 14.11
N ALA A 19 7.28 -6.50 14.28
CA ALA A 19 8.23 -6.55 15.39
C ALA A 19 7.52 -6.39 16.75
N LEU A 20 6.52 -5.52 16.84
CA LEU A 20 5.71 -5.34 18.05
C LEU A 20 4.82 -6.55 18.35
N LEU A 21 4.34 -7.24 17.32
CA LEU A 21 3.49 -8.43 17.43
C LEU A 21 4.28 -9.73 17.56
N TRP A 22 5.62 -9.67 17.60
CA TRP A 22 6.50 -10.83 17.61
C TRP A 22 6.15 -11.84 18.71
N ASN A 23 5.78 -11.37 19.91
CA ASN A 23 5.41 -12.23 21.05
C ASN A 23 3.89 -12.37 21.24
N HIS A 24 3.08 -11.87 20.31
CA HIS A 24 1.62 -11.91 20.45
C HIS A 24 1.09 -13.32 20.09
N PRO A 25 0.28 -13.98 20.94
CA PRO A 25 -0.12 -15.39 20.73
C PRO A 25 -0.77 -15.68 19.37
N GLN A 26 -1.61 -14.77 18.88
CA GLN A 26 -2.25 -14.86 17.56
C GLN A 26 -1.26 -14.86 16.38
N PHE A 27 -0.05 -14.35 16.59
CA PHE A 27 1.00 -14.22 15.58
C PHE A 27 2.20 -15.12 15.90
N SER A 28 2.00 -16.20 16.67
CA SER A 28 3.06 -17.16 17.04
C SER A 28 3.78 -17.78 15.83
N TRP A 29 3.11 -17.85 14.68
CA TRP A 29 3.70 -18.27 13.41
C TRP A 29 4.84 -17.35 12.92
N LEU A 30 4.98 -16.12 13.43
CA LEU A 30 6.09 -15.22 13.11
C LEU A 30 7.47 -15.80 13.48
N HIS A 31 7.53 -16.72 14.45
CA HIS A 31 8.78 -17.37 14.81
C HIS A 31 9.24 -18.45 13.82
N ASN A 32 8.36 -18.90 12.91
CA ASN A 32 8.66 -19.96 11.96
C ASN A 32 8.29 -19.53 10.53
N ILE A 33 9.31 -19.21 9.73
CA ILE A 33 9.17 -18.76 8.34
C ILE A 33 8.37 -19.75 7.48
N SER A 34 8.48 -21.05 7.73
CA SER A 34 7.71 -22.07 6.97
C SER A 34 6.22 -22.06 7.29
N ALA A 35 5.81 -21.44 8.40
CA ALA A 35 4.41 -21.27 8.80
C ALA A 35 3.82 -19.92 8.36
N TYR A 36 4.59 -19.08 7.65
CA TYR A 36 4.09 -17.78 7.22
C TYR A 36 2.93 -17.95 6.23
N PRO A 37 1.78 -17.30 6.46
CA PRO A 37 0.72 -17.26 5.48
C PRO A 37 1.25 -16.65 4.18
N TRP A 38 0.88 -17.26 3.04
CA TRP A 38 1.38 -16.82 1.72
C TRP A 38 1.07 -15.34 1.44
N GLN A 39 0.00 -14.81 2.04
CA GLN A 39 -0.40 -13.42 1.93
C GLN A 39 0.69 -12.46 2.43
N PHE A 40 1.47 -12.83 3.46
CA PHE A 40 2.57 -11.99 3.93
C PHE A 40 3.74 -11.95 2.95
N TRP A 41 3.99 -13.04 2.23
CA TRP A 41 4.95 -13.05 1.12
C TRP A 41 4.48 -12.17 -0.03
N ALA A 42 3.20 -12.26 -0.39
CA ALA A 42 2.59 -11.43 -1.43
C ALA A 42 2.64 -9.93 -1.05
N ILE A 43 2.29 -9.58 0.19
CA ILE A 43 2.40 -8.20 0.72
C ILE A 43 3.85 -7.70 0.61
N ALA A 44 4.83 -8.50 1.06
CA ALA A 44 6.24 -8.12 1.03
C ALA A 44 6.73 -7.90 -0.41
N ILE A 45 6.52 -8.85 -1.30
CA ILE A 45 7.00 -8.78 -2.69
C ILE A 45 6.32 -7.62 -3.43
N CYS A 46 4.99 -7.53 -3.38
CA CYS A 46 4.25 -6.50 -4.09
C CYS A 46 4.51 -5.11 -3.50
N GLY A 47 4.67 -5.00 -2.17
CA GLY A 47 5.04 -3.75 -1.49
C GLY A 47 6.45 -3.29 -1.86
N ILE A 48 7.42 -4.20 -1.97
CA ILE A 48 8.78 -3.88 -2.47
C ILE A 48 8.72 -3.37 -3.92
N VAL A 49 8.00 -4.08 -4.80
CA VAL A 49 7.84 -3.67 -6.21
C VAL A 49 7.22 -2.27 -6.31
N ALA A 50 6.16 -2.01 -5.54
CA ALA A 50 5.52 -0.71 -5.51
C ALA A 50 6.45 0.40 -5.01
N THR A 51 7.20 0.12 -3.93
CA THR A 51 8.15 1.06 -3.34
C THR A 51 9.27 1.38 -4.33
N ILE A 52 9.82 0.38 -5.02
CA ILE A 52 10.83 0.60 -6.07
C ILE A 52 10.25 1.47 -7.18
N GLY A 53 9.03 1.18 -7.65
CA GLY A 53 8.35 2.01 -8.66
C GLY A 53 8.25 3.47 -8.23
N GLY A 54 7.76 3.74 -7.02
CA GLY A 54 7.62 5.10 -6.48
C GLY A 54 8.96 5.81 -6.23
N VAL A 55 10.01 5.09 -5.80
CA VAL A 55 11.35 5.67 -5.62
C VAL A 55 11.97 6.04 -6.96
N VAL A 56 11.89 5.16 -7.95
CA VAL A 56 12.43 5.40 -9.30
C VAL A 56 11.69 6.55 -9.99
N ASP A 57 10.37 6.60 -9.85
CA ASP A 57 9.54 7.72 -10.32
C ASP A 57 9.97 9.05 -9.67
N TRP A 58 10.14 9.04 -8.34
CA TRP A 58 10.62 10.22 -7.62
C TRP A 58 12.01 10.67 -8.10
N ILE A 59 12.94 9.74 -8.34
CA ILE A 59 14.28 10.05 -8.87
C ILE A 59 14.17 10.66 -10.27
N TYR A 60 13.31 10.11 -11.13
CA TYR A 60 13.07 10.60 -12.49
C TYR A 60 12.65 12.08 -12.48
N HIS A 61 11.69 12.43 -11.62
CA HIS A 61 11.25 13.81 -11.44
C HIS A 61 12.30 14.72 -10.80
N ARG A 62 13.05 14.22 -9.81
CA ARG A 62 14.09 15.02 -9.14
C ARG A 62 15.21 15.41 -10.11
N ARG A 63 15.52 14.56 -11.09
CA ARG A 63 16.50 14.84 -12.14
C ARG A 63 16.02 15.85 -13.19
N GLY A 64 14.79 16.36 -13.07
CA GLY A 64 14.23 17.37 -13.98
C GLY A 64 13.79 16.81 -15.32
N LEU A 65 13.67 15.49 -15.45
CA LEU A 65 13.25 14.83 -16.70
C LEU A 65 11.76 15.08 -17.02
N ARG A 66 10.96 15.48 -16.01
CA ARG A 66 9.61 16.05 -16.16
C ARG A 66 9.31 17.04 -15.03
N MET A 67 8.80 18.21 -15.38
CA MET A 67 8.34 19.20 -14.39
C MET A 67 6.89 18.92 -13.97
N ILE A 68 6.70 18.60 -12.69
CA ILE A 68 5.38 18.38 -12.08
C ILE A 68 4.76 19.72 -11.65
N GLY A 69 3.52 19.97 -12.06
CA GLY A 69 2.75 21.15 -11.67
C GLY A 69 2.34 21.16 -10.18
N LYS A 70 2.00 22.33 -9.62
CA LYS A 70 1.55 22.43 -8.21
C LYS A 70 0.29 21.60 -7.92
N LYS A 71 -0.63 21.50 -8.89
CA LYS A 71 -1.89 20.74 -8.76
C LYS A 71 -1.64 19.24 -8.75
N GLU A 72 -0.87 18.73 -9.72
CA GLU A 72 -0.46 17.33 -9.82
C GLU A 72 0.19 16.85 -8.52
N ARG A 73 1.19 17.59 -8.03
CA ARG A 73 1.85 17.29 -6.74
C ARG A 73 0.90 17.21 -5.54
N LYS A 74 -0.20 17.97 -5.56
CA LYS A 74 -1.22 17.94 -4.49
C LYS A 74 -2.03 16.65 -4.57
N TYR A 75 -2.48 16.27 -5.76
CA TYR A 75 -3.29 15.05 -5.96
C TYR A 75 -2.46 13.78 -5.73
N GLU A 76 -1.22 13.74 -6.21
CA GLU A 76 -0.24 12.69 -5.93
C GLU A 76 -0.05 12.49 -4.42
N PHE A 77 0.15 13.58 -3.67
CA PHE A 77 0.28 13.53 -2.22
C PHE A 77 -0.99 13.02 -1.54
N LEU A 78 -2.18 13.48 -1.97
CA LEU A 78 -3.45 13.05 -1.37
C LEU A 78 -3.74 11.58 -1.63
N ALA A 79 -3.41 11.08 -2.83
CA ALA A 79 -3.55 9.67 -3.17
C ALA A 79 -2.64 8.80 -2.27
N LEU A 80 -1.38 9.20 -2.12
CA LEU A 80 -0.43 8.52 -1.22
C LEU A 80 -0.86 8.59 0.26
N ALA A 81 -1.34 9.76 0.70
CA ALA A 81 -1.77 9.97 2.08
C ALA A 81 -3.00 9.12 2.44
N GLY A 82 -3.85 8.77 1.47
CA GLY A 82 -4.94 7.82 1.65
C GLY A 82 -4.48 6.43 2.11
N GLY A 83 -3.22 6.07 1.86
CA GLY A 83 -2.63 4.83 2.37
C GLY A 83 -2.53 4.77 3.90
N VAL A 84 -2.48 5.92 4.59
CA VAL A 84 -2.40 5.98 6.06
C VAL A 84 -3.68 5.49 6.73
N PRO A 85 -4.89 6.04 6.46
CA PRO A 85 -6.11 5.50 7.03
C PRO A 85 -6.38 4.06 6.58
N LEU A 86 -6.00 3.70 5.35
CA LEU A 86 -6.11 2.32 4.88
C LEU A 86 -5.28 1.38 5.76
N PHE A 87 -4.02 1.72 6.01
CA PHE A 87 -3.13 0.96 6.89
C PHE A 87 -3.72 0.83 8.31
N ILE A 88 -4.22 1.93 8.89
CA ILE A 88 -4.82 1.92 10.23
C ILE A 88 -5.99 0.95 10.30
N PHE A 89 -6.93 1.01 9.35
CA PHE A 89 -8.08 0.09 9.35
C PHE A 89 -7.68 -1.36 9.08
N MET A 90 -6.71 -1.60 8.21
CA MET A 90 -6.22 -2.96 7.94
C MET A 90 -5.47 -3.55 9.14
N SER A 91 -4.66 -2.75 9.84
CA SER A 91 -4.01 -3.17 11.10
C SER A 91 -5.04 -3.43 12.19
N ALA A 92 -6.07 -2.59 12.33
CA ALA A 92 -7.14 -2.82 13.29
C ALA A 92 -7.94 -4.10 12.96
N ALA A 93 -8.26 -4.33 11.68
CA ALA A 93 -8.88 -5.57 11.22
C ALA A 93 -7.99 -6.79 11.55
N SER A 94 -6.68 -6.67 11.38
CA SER A 94 -5.69 -7.72 11.67
C SER A 94 -5.63 -8.14 13.13
N LEU A 95 -6.00 -7.24 14.05
CA LEU A 95 -5.99 -7.48 15.49
C LEU A 95 -7.38 -7.79 16.07
N SER A 96 -8.44 -7.43 15.35
CA SER A 96 -9.83 -7.60 15.81
C SER A 96 -10.26 -9.06 15.81
N THR A 97 -11.09 -9.45 16.78
CA THR A 97 -11.85 -10.72 16.77
C THR A 97 -13.05 -10.68 15.82
N GLN A 98 -13.47 -9.49 15.39
CA GLN A 98 -14.54 -9.26 14.42
C GLN A 98 -14.01 -8.38 13.27
N PRO A 99 -13.16 -8.93 12.38
CA PRO A 99 -12.53 -8.16 11.31
C PRO A 99 -13.55 -7.53 10.36
N MET A 100 -14.69 -8.21 10.11
CA MET A 100 -15.73 -7.75 9.18
C MET A 100 -16.28 -6.34 9.44
N GLN A 101 -16.24 -5.85 10.69
CA GLN A 101 -16.66 -4.48 11.01
C GLN A 101 -15.82 -3.40 10.30
N TYR A 102 -14.57 -3.73 9.95
CA TYR A 102 -13.64 -2.82 9.28
C TYR A 102 -13.76 -2.85 7.76
N LEU A 103 -14.54 -3.77 7.18
CA LEU A 103 -14.65 -3.91 5.72
C LEU A 103 -15.19 -2.64 5.07
N ILE A 104 -16.29 -2.07 5.59
CA ILE A 104 -16.88 -0.85 5.04
C ILE A 104 -15.90 0.33 5.12
N PRO A 105 -15.29 0.65 6.27
CA PRO A 105 -14.25 1.69 6.34
C PRO A 105 -13.10 1.49 5.35
N VAL A 106 -12.61 0.26 5.20
CA VAL A 106 -11.54 -0.07 4.23
C VAL A 106 -11.97 0.23 2.80
N ILE A 107 -13.16 -0.23 2.40
CA ILE A 107 -13.68 0.00 1.05
C ILE A 107 -13.88 1.49 0.77
N VAL A 108 -14.38 2.27 1.74
CA VAL A 108 -14.52 3.74 1.59
C VAL A 108 -13.18 4.40 1.31
N VAL A 109 -12.12 4.04 2.05
CA VAL A 109 -10.78 4.60 1.84
C VAL A 109 -10.22 4.19 0.48
N VAL A 110 -10.40 2.93 0.07
CA VAL A 110 -9.94 2.42 -1.22
C VAL A 110 -10.66 3.11 -2.38
N LEU A 111 -11.98 3.31 -2.30
CA LEU A 111 -12.74 4.06 -3.31
C LEU A 111 -12.27 5.51 -3.41
N TYR A 112 -12.02 6.16 -2.28
CA TYR A 112 -11.45 7.50 -2.25
C TYR A 112 -10.08 7.55 -2.94
N MET A 113 -9.17 6.61 -2.60
CA MET A 113 -7.86 6.52 -3.26
C MET A 113 -7.98 6.23 -4.76
N ALA A 114 -8.87 5.32 -5.15
CA ALA A 114 -9.10 4.97 -6.54
C ALA A 114 -9.57 6.19 -7.35
N VAL A 115 -10.50 6.99 -6.82
CA VAL A 115 -10.94 8.24 -7.45
C VAL A 115 -9.77 9.20 -7.64
N LEU A 116 -8.91 9.38 -6.62
CA LEU A 116 -7.75 10.26 -6.74
C LEU A 116 -6.72 9.76 -7.74
N ILE A 117 -6.43 8.45 -7.74
CA ILE A 117 -5.50 7.82 -8.68
C ILE A 117 -6.04 7.93 -10.11
N CYS A 118 -7.32 7.64 -10.34
CA CYS A 118 -7.94 7.80 -11.66
C CYS A 118 -7.94 9.26 -12.11
N TYR A 119 -8.25 10.20 -11.22
CA TYR A 119 -8.18 11.62 -11.53
C TYR A 119 -6.76 12.03 -11.93
N ASP A 120 -5.75 11.57 -11.19
CA ASP A 120 -4.34 11.85 -11.46
C ASP A 120 -3.90 11.27 -12.82
N GLU A 121 -4.28 10.04 -13.11
CA GLU A 121 -3.99 9.35 -14.37
C GLU A 121 -4.61 10.09 -15.57
N PHE A 122 -5.91 10.42 -15.48
CA PHE A 122 -6.64 11.01 -16.61
C PHE A 122 -6.34 12.49 -16.83
N MET A 123 -6.07 13.25 -15.77
CA MET A 123 -5.84 14.70 -15.88
C MET A 123 -4.37 15.06 -16.11
N PHE A 124 -3.42 14.28 -15.57
CA PHE A 124 -2.00 14.63 -15.60
C PHE A 124 -1.14 13.60 -16.36
N HIS A 125 -1.54 12.33 -16.43
CA HIS A 125 -0.70 11.27 -16.99
C HIS A 125 -1.11 10.78 -18.39
N ARG A 126 -2.16 11.36 -18.98
CA ARG A 126 -2.66 10.97 -20.32
C ARG A 126 -1.62 11.06 -21.47
N HIS A 127 -0.57 11.86 -21.31
CA HIS A 127 0.50 12.05 -22.31
C HIS A 127 1.89 11.73 -21.75
N CYS A 128 1.96 10.93 -20.69
CA CYS A 128 3.23 10.57 -20.07
C CYS A 128 4.07 9.65 -20.96
N GLN A 129 5.38 9.71 -20.74
CA GLN A 129 6.31 8.82 -21.42
C GLN A 129 6.10 7.38 -20.92
N PRO A 130 6.42 6.36 -21.75
CA PRO A 130 6.21 4.96 -21.39
C PRO A 130 6.91 4.55 -20.07
N TRP A 131 8.06 5.15 -19.78
CA TRP A 131 8.82 4.88 -18.55
C TRP A 131 8.05 5.28 -17.29
N GLU A 132 7.48 6.47 -17.30
CA GLU A 132 6.68 7.02 -16.19
C GLU A 132 5.40 6.21 -16.00
N THR A 133 4.74 5.86 -17.11
CA THR A 133 3.58 4.95 -17.10
C THR A 133 3.92 3.61 -16.45
N LEU A 134 5.08 3.04 -16.76
CA LEU A 134 5.52 1.78 -16.16
C LEU A 134 5.72 1.92 -14.64
N MET A 135 6.40 2.97 -14.18
CA MET A 135 6.65 3.17 -12.75
C MET A 135 5.34 3.39 -11.97
N HIS A 136 4.42 4.17 -12.53
CA HIS A 136 3.08 4.39 -11.96
C HIS A 136 2.29 3.11 -11.87
N ARG A 137 2.34 2.27 -12.92
CA ARG A 137 1.71 0.95 -12.89
C ARG A 137 2.34 0.06 -11.83
N LEU A 138 3.66 0.01 -11.70
CA LEU A 138 4.31 -0.77 -10.63
C LEU A 138 3.86 -0.30 -9.24
N LEU A 139 3.78 1.02 -9.03
CA LEU A 139 3.33 1.61 -7.78
C LEU A 139 1.86 1.25 -7.47
N VAL A 140 0.95 1.46 -8.42
CA VAL A 140 -0.49 1.23 -8.23
C VAL A 140 -0.82 -0.26 -8.15
N PHE A 141 -0.34 -1.06 -9.10
CA PHE A 141 -0.58 -2.50 -9.11
C PHE A 141 0.06 -3.19 -7.92
N GLY A 142 1.31 -2.85 -7.58
CA GLY A 142 1.99 -3.45 -6.43
C GLY A 142 1.27 -3.15 -5.11
N ASN A 143 0.85 -1.89 -4.88
CA ASN A 143 0.05 -1.57 -3.69
C ASN A 143 -1.32 -2.25 -3.69
N THR A 144 -1.97 -2.36 -4.86
CA THR A 144 -3.28 -3.03 -4.99
C THR A 144 -3.18 -4.51 -4.66
N LEU A 145 -2.17 -5.22 -5.19
CA LEU A 145 -1.95 -6.64 -4.92
C LEU A 145 -1.57 -6.90 -3.46
N ALA A 146 -0.73 -6.03 -2.87
CA ALA A 146 -0.40 -6.10 -1.45
C ALA A 146 -1.66 -5.92 -0.58
N TRP A 147 -2.51 -4.94 -0.92
CA TRP A 147 -3.78 -4.73 -0.22
C TRP A 147 -4.72 -5.92 -0.38
N LEU A 148 -4.89 -6.47 -1.59
CA LEU A 148 -5.74 -7.64 -1.83
C LEU A 148 -5.28 -8.87 -1.04
N ALA A 149 -3.97 -9.12 -0.98
CA ALA A 149 -3.42 -10.19 -0.16
C ALA A 149 -3.72 -9.95 1.33
N TRP A 150 -3.60 -8.72 1.81
CA TRP A 150 -3.94 -8.39 3.20
C TRP A 150 -5.44 -8.53 3.48
N VAL A 151 -6.30 -8.15 2.53
CA VAL A 151 -7.76 -8.37 2.61
C VAL A 151 -8.09 -9.86 2.66
N ASP A 152 -7.50 -10.66 1.77
CA ASP A 152 -7.68 -12.12 1.80
C ASP A 152 -7.30 -12.69 3.16
N TRP A 153 -6.14 -12.30 3.70
CA TRP A 153 -5.73 -12.75 5.01
C TRP A 153 -6.72 -12.33 6.11
N CYS A 154 -7.12 -11.06 6.17
CA CYS A 154 -7.98 -10.53 7.24
C CYS A 154 -9.43 -11.07 7.22
N PHE A 155 -10.02 -11.20 6.03
CA PHE A 155 -11.47 -11.38 5.87
C PHE A 155 -11.88 -12.74 5.30
N VAL A 156 -10.95 -13.50 4.72
CA VAL A 156 -11.23 -14.81 4.11
C VAL A 156 -10.45 -15.90 4.84
N SER A 157 -9.12 -15.80 4.82
CA SER A 157 -8.24 -16.92 5.19
C SER A 157 -7.95 -17.04 6.69
N ARG A 158 -8.20 -16.00 7.50
CA ARG A 158 -7.94 -16.03 8.95
C ARG A 158 -8.66 -17.16 9.67
N GLY A 159 -9.86 -17.53 9.21
CA GLY A 159 -10.65 -18.63 9.78
C GLY A 159 -10.07 -20.04 9.52
N MET A 160 -9.04 -20.17 8.67
CA MET A 160 -8.39 -21.45 8.36
C MET A 160 -7.09 -21.69 9.16
N HIS A 161 -6.66 -20.71 9.96
CA HIS A 161 -5.39 -20.75 10.73
C HIS A 161 -5.61 -20.55 12.26
N VAL A 162 -6.85 -20.67 12.74
CA VAL A 162 -7.20 -20.70 14.17
C VAL A 162 -7.54 -22.12 14.57
#